data_AF-A0A1V6RRL0-F1
#
_entry.id   AF-A0A1V6RRL0-F1
#
_cell.length_a   1.000
_cell.length_b   1.000
_cell.length_c   1.000
_cell.angle_alpha   90.00
_cell.angle_beta   90.00
_cell.angle_gamma   90.00
#
_symmetry.space_group_name_H-M   'P 1'
#
loop_
_entity.id
_entity.type
_entity.pdbx_description
1 polymer ?
#
loop_
_entity_poly.entity_id
_entity_poly.type
_entity_poly.pdbx_seq_one_letter_code
_entity_poly.pdbx_strand_id
1 'polypeptide(L)'
;MDRVEGARLRSMFLPKLSREGQKAIRDNLSFVRCQLNHYGVQIEEKEFSGNGTALMKKVLQEGKCDRVPGHILELQQKMHVEWLGQRTPAQLSTLPDYVIAKYFLSFGQPDPTKTTFIVGIPLGRDIDVYSEEMTKAASNIAGLYHKKALGLKTHTLFMGWDAAAVEKAASGHVAQEKSLDINHGHTPV
;
A
#
# COMPACT_ATOMS: atom_id res chain seq x y z
N MET A 1 4.54 13.02 5.34
CA MET A 1 4.73 12.95 6.81
C MET A 1 3.47 12.34 7.38
N ASP A 2 3.60 11.21 8.08
CA ASP A 2 2.45 10.43 8.49
C ASP A 2 1.82 11.00 9.76
N ARG A 3 0.52 10.70 9.95
CA ARG A 3 -0.20 11.07 11.17
C ARG A 3 0.39 10.31 12.35
N VAL A 4 0.67 11.03 13.43
CA VAL A 4 1.02 10.45 14.73
C VAL A 4 -0.27 10.31 15.54
N GLU A 5 -0.47 9.15 16.17
CA GLU A 5 -1.65 8.89 17.02
C GLU A 5 -1.79 9.92 18.15
N GLY A 6 -3.02 10.30 18.46
CA GLY A 6 -3.34 11.36 19.42
C GLY A 6 -2.75 11.12 20.79
N ALA A 7 -2.79 9.88 21.28
CA ALA A 7 -2.18 9.48 22.55
C ALA A 7 -0.66 9.71 22.58
N ARG A 8 0.02 9.46 21.46
CA ARG A 8 1.46 9.69 21.33
C ARG A 8 1.78 11.18 21.17
N LEU A 9 0.95 11.94 20.45
CA LEU A 9 1.06 13.40 20.44
C LEU A 9 0.91 13.98 21.85
N ARG A 10 -0.03 13.48 22.65
CA ARG A 10 -0.19 13.86 24.06
C ARG A 10 1.09 13.57 24.85
N SER A 11 1.69 12.39 24.74
CA SER A 11 2.94 12.07 25.45
C SER A 11 4.14 12.89 24.96
N MET A 12 4.12 13.35 23.70
CA MET A 12 5.18 14.19 23.15
C MET A 12 5.10 15.65 23.61
N PHE A 13 3.90 16.20 23.84
CA PHE A 13 3.70 17.64 24.08
C PHE A 13 3.20 17.98 25.49
N LEU A 14 2.55 17.06 26.20
CA LEU A 14 1.92 17.31 27.50
C LEU A 14 2.57 16.50 28.64
N PRO A 15 2.68 17.07 29.86
CA PRO A 15 2.43 18.49 30.18
C PRO A 15 3.57 19.41 29.67
N LYS A 16 4.76 18.85 29.49
CA LYS A 16 5.94 19.52 28.94
C LYS A 16 6.38 18.83 27.65
N LEU A 17 6.99 19.59 26.75
CA LEU A 17 7.50 19.06 25.49
C LEU A 17 8.61 18.04 25.80
N SER A 18 8.43 16.81 25.36
CA SER A 18 9.40 15.72 25.57
C SER A 18 10.58 15.84 24.60
N ARG A 19 11.64 15.05 24.84
CA ARG A 19 12.77 14.95 23.90
C ARG A 19 12.34 14.46 22.52
N GLU A 20 11.37 13.55 22.47
CA GLU A 20 10.79 13.05 21.22
C GLU A 20 10.04 14.18 20.49
N GLY A 21 9.21 14.96 21.20
CA GLY A 21 8.54 16.13 20.64
C GLY A 21 9.53 17.18 20.12
N GLN A 22 10.58 17.48 20.89
CA GLN A 22 11.66 18.39 20.48
C GLN A 22 12.36 17.90 19.21
N LYS A 23 12.72 16.61 19.18
CA LYS A 23 13.33 15.98 18.01
C LYS A 23 12.41 16.08 16.79
N ALA A 24 11.14 15.76 16.93
CA ALA A 24 10.18 15.79 15.83
C ALA A 24 10.02 17.19 15.21
N ILE A 25 9.98 18.24 16.03
CA ILE A 25 9.92 19.63 15.57
C ILE A 25 11.24 20.06 14.90
N ARG A 26 12.37 19.68 15.49
CA ARG A 26 13.69 20.03 14.94
C ARG A 26 13.94 19.35 13.59
N ASP A 27 13.58 18.08 13.48
CA ASP A 27 13.76 17.28 12.28
C ASP A 27 12.76 17.69 11.18
N ASN A 28 11.62 18.30 11.55
CA ASN A 28 10.64 18.85 10.60
C ASN A 28 9.92 20.09 11.17
N LEU A 29 10.27 21.27 10.66
CA LEU A 29 9.69 22.54 11.10
C LEU A 29 8.17 22.63 10.83
N SER A 30 7.64 21.88 9.87
CA SER A 30 6.21 21.81 9.57
C SER A 30 5.46 20.74 10.36
N PHE A 31 6.13 20.02 11.28
CA PHE A 31 5.57 18.90 12.05
C PHE A 31 4.20 19.23 12.64
N VAL A 32 4.11 20.34 13.39
CA VAL A 32 2.87 20.73 14.09
C VAL A 32 1.75 20.99 13.10
N ARG A 33 2.02 21.75 12.04
CA ARG A 33 1.02 22.07 11.00
C ARG A 33 0.52 20.81 10.30
N CYS A 34 1.42 19.92 9.91
CA CYS A 34 1.05 18.65 9.28
C CYS A 34 0.17 17.80 10.19
N GLN A 35 0.49 17.69 11.48
CA GLN A 35 -0.32 16.93 12.42
C GLN A 35 -1.71 17.53 12.58
N LEU A 36 -1.81 18.85 12.76
CA LEU A 36 -3.10 19.51 12.91
C LEU A 36 -4.00 19.34 11.67
N ASN A 37 -3.41 19.39 10.47
CA ASN A 37 -4.11 19.09 9.22
C ASN A 37 -4.61 17.64 9.16
N HIS A 38 -3.83 16.66 9.61
CA HIS A 38 -4.26 15.25 9.65
C HIS A 38 -5.47 15.03 10.57
N TYR A 39 -5.63 15.84 11.61
CA TYR A 39 -6.78 15.83 12.51
C TYR A 39 -7.91 16.77 12.06
N GLY A 40 -7.78 17.44 10.91
CA GLY A 40 -8.79 18.37 10.41
C GLY A 40 -8.96 19.61 11.27
N VAL A 41 -7.96 19.97 12.07
CA VAL A 41 -8.01 21.14 12.95
C VAL A 41 -7.82 22.39 12.10
N GLN A 42 -8.89 23.18 11.95
CA GLN A 42 -8.85 24.48 11.29
C GLN A 42 -8.08 25.47 12.15
N ILE A 43 -7.07 26.10 11.58
CA ILE A 43 -6.18 27.05 12.27
C ILE A 43 -5.96 28.22 11.35
N GLU A 44 -6.09 29.42 11.88
CA GLU A 44 -5.71 30.62 11.17
C GLU A 44 -4.20 30.83 11.30
N GLU A 45 -3.52 31.28 10.23
CA GLU A 45 -2.06 31.44 10.24
C GLU A 45 -1.56 32.36 11.37
N LYS A 46 -2.39 33.32 11.79
CA LYS A 46 -2.11 34.21 12.93
C LYS A 46 -2.04 33.52 14.29
N GLU A 47 -2.61 32.32 14.43
CA GLU A 47 -2.56 31.53 15.67
C GLU A 47 -1.24 30.76 15.79
N PHE A 48 -0.49 30.61 14.69
CA PHE A 48 0.84 30.01 14.71
C PHE A 48 1.88 31.01 15.19
N SER A 49 2.55 30.68 16.30
CA SER A 49 3.73 31.39 16.77
C SER A 49 4.91 30.43 16.95
N GLY A 50 6.10 30.89 16.54
CA GLY A 50 7.33 30.09 16.58
C GLY A 50 7.18 28.74 15.86
N ASN A 51 7.40 27.66 16.59
CA ASN A 51 7.30 26.29 16.07
C ASN A 51 5.93 25.62 16.32
N GLY A 52 4.92 26.38 16.74
CA GLY A 52 3.56 25.87 16.98
C GLY A 52 3.38 25.03 18.26
N THR A 53 4.40 24.91 19.13
CA THR A 53 4.30 24.08 20.34
C THR A 53 3.14 24.50 21.25
N ALA A 54 2.96 25.80 21.50
CA ALA A 54 1.89 26.30 22.35
C ALA A 54 0.50 25.95 21.78
N LEU A 55 0.34 26.11 20.46
CA LEU A 55 -0.89 25.75 19.75
C LEU A 55 -1.16 24.25 19.84
N MET A 56 -0.16 23.41 19.57
CA MET A 56 -0.30 21.95 19.67
C MET A 56 -0.74 21.52 21.09
N LYS A 57 -0.14 22.10 22.13
CA LYS A 57 -0.55 21.82 23.51
C LYS A 57 -2.01 22.18 23.77
N LYS A 58 -2.44 23.37 23.34
CA LYS A 58 -3.83 23.83 23.48
C LYS A 58 -4.80 22.86 22.78
N VAL A 59 -4.55 22.52 21.52
CA VAL A 59 -5.39 21.61 20.74
C VAL A 59 -5.47 20.21 21.37
N LEU A 60 -4.36 19.69 21.90
CA LEU A 60 -4.32 18.40 22.59
C LEU A 60 -5.09 18.43 23.92
N GLN A 61 -5.03 19.54 24.67
CA GLN A 61 -5.82 19.72 25.89
C GLN A 61 -7.33 19.78 25.59
N GLU A 62 -7.70 20.40 24.47
CA GLU A 62 -9.08 20.45 23.96
C GLU A 62 -9.56 19.12 23.34
N GLY A 63 -8.70 18.09 23.26
CA GLY A 63 -9.05 16.77 22.72
C GLY A 63 -9.25 16.74 21.20
N LYS A 64 -8.88 17.80 20.49
CA LYS A 64 -9.08 17.94 19.04
C LYS A 64 -8.23 16.99 18.19
N CYS A 65 -7.21 16.36 18.78
CA CYS A 65 -6.43 15.29 18.15
C CYS A 65 -6.73 13.90 18.75
N ASP A 66 -7.81 13.73 19.51
CA ASP A 66 -8.14 12.43 20.10
C ASP A 66 -8.69 11.45 19.06
N ARG A 67 -9.33 11.96 18.00
CA ARG A 67 -9.85 11.19 16.87
C ARG A 67 -9.72 11.99 15.58
N VAL A 68 -9.48 11.30 14.47
CA VAL A 68 -9.59 11.92 13.14
C VAL A 68 -11.07 11.97 12.74
N PRO A 69 -11.56 13.11 12.21
CA PRO A 69 -12.92 13.21 11.71
C PRO A 69 -13.25 12.14 10.65
N GLY A 70 -14.43 11.53 10.76
CA GLY A 70 -14.86 10.42 9.88
C GLY A 70 -14.77 10.75 8.39
N HIS A 71 -15.19 11.95 7.99
CA HIS A 71 -15.13 12.38 6.58
C HIS A 71 -13.70 12.42 6.00
N ILE A 72 -12.67 12.66 6.83
CA ILE A 72 -11.27 12.61 6.38
C ILE A 72 -10.85 11.16 6.12
N LEU A 73 -11.23 10.25 7.02
CA LEU A 73 -10.98 8.81 6.85
C LEU A 73 -11.70 8.26 5.62
N GLU A 74 -12.96 8.65 5.41
CA GLU A 74 -13.74 8.29 4.22
C GLU A 74 -13.08 8.81 2.94
N LEU A 75 -12.62 10.06 2.94
CA LEU A 75 -11.93 10.64 1.79
C LEU A 75 -10.61 9.92 1.49
N GLN A 76 -9.80 9.64 2.52
CA GLN A 76 -8.56 8.87 2.37
C GLN A 76 -8.83 7.47 1.80
N GLN A 77 -9.86 6.79 2.33
CA GLN A 77 -10.26 5.47 1.83
C GLN A 77 -10.73 5.53 0.38
N LYS A 78 -11.54 6.53 0.02
CA LYS A 78 -12.03 6.72 -1.35
C LYS A 78 -10.87 6.97 -2.32
N MET A 79 -9.97 7.90 -1.98
CA MET A 79 -8.78 8.18 -2.78
C MET A 79 -7.88 6.96 -2.92
N HIS A 80 -7.73 6.17 -1.85
CA HIS A 80 -6.96 4.95 -1.88
C HIS A 80 -7.56 3.90 -2.83
N VAL A 81 -8.88 3.69 -2.77
CA VAL A 81 -9.60 2.79 -3.68
C VAL A 81 -9.53 3.26 -5.13
N GLU A 82 -9.72 4.56 -5.38
CA GLU A 82 -9.61 5.15 -6.72
C GLU A 82 -8.20 5.00 -7.29
N TRP A 83 -7.18 5.33 -6.48
CA TRP A 83 -5.79 5.17 -6.85
C TRP A 83 -5.47 3.72 -7.18
N LEU A 84 -5.88 2.76 -6.33
CA LEU A 84 -5.71 1.33 -6.59
C LEU A 84 -6.42 0.91 -7.88
N GLY A 85 -7.65 1.36 -8.10
CA GLY A 85 -8.43 1.07 -9.30
C GLY A 85 -7.69 1.39 -10.60
N GLN A 86 -6.95 2.51 -10.62
CA GLN A 86 -6.20 2.99 -11.78
C GLN A 86 -4.86 2.24 -12.02
N ARG A 87 -4.35 1.49 -11.03
CA ARG A 87 -3.06 0.79 -11.17
C ARG A 87 -3.16 -0.53 -11.91
N THR A 88 -2.25 -0.79 -12.83
CA THR A 88 -2.12 -2.11 -13.48
C THR A 88 -1.42 -3.11 -12.56
N PRO A 89 -1.58 -4.43 -12.79
CA PRO A 89 -0.78 -5.46 -12.10
C PRO A 89 0.73 -5.19 -12.11
N ALA A 90 1.28 -4.71 -13.23
CA ALA A 90 2.70 -4.40 -13.35
C ALA A 90 3.14 -3.22 -12.48
N GLN A 91 2.29 -2.20 -12.31
CA GLN A 91 2.57 -1.05 -11.46
C GLN A 91 2.51 -1.37 -9.97
N LEU A 92 1.89 -2.49 -9.60
CA LEU A 92 1.78 -2.95 -8.21
C LEU A 92 2.74 -4.11 -7.90
N SER A 93 3.59 -4.53 -8.83
CA SER A 93 4.41 -5.74 -8.70
C SER A 93 5.41 -5.71 -7.54
N THR A 94 5.83 -4.51 -7.12
CA THR A 94 6.74 -4.29 -5.98
C THR A 94 5.98 -3.95 -4.68
N LEU A 95 4.66 -4.11 -4.68
CA LEU A 95 3.77 -3.65 -3.62
C LEU A 95 2.79 -4.77 -3.21
N PRO A 96 3.26 -5.85 -2.56
CA PRO A 96 2.47 -7.05 -2.28
C PRO A 96 1.15 -6.78 -1.56
N ASP A 97 1.18 -6.00 -0.48
CA ASP A 97 -0.01 -5.70 0.32
C ASP A 97 -1.09 -5.02 -0.50
N TYR A 98 -0.69 -4.14 -1.43
CA TYR A 98 -1.63 -3.43 -2.31
C TYR A 98 -2.20 -4.33 -3.40
N VAL A 99 -1.43 -5.30 -3.92
CA VAL A 99 -1.95 -6.33 -4.83
C VAL A 99 -3.00 -7.18 -4.12
N ILE A 100 -2.68 -7.67 -2.92
CA ILE A 100 -3.58 -8.50 -2.14
C ILE A 100 -4.85 -7.72 -1.77
N ALA A 101 -4.72 -6.49 -1.27
CA ALA A 101 -5.86 -5.64 -0.96
C ALA A 101 -6.72 -5.32 -2.20
N LYS A 102 -6.10 -5.05 -3.35
CA LYS A 102 -6.82 -4.73 -4.58
C LYS A 102 -7.66 -5.90 -5.07
N TYR A 103 -7.07 -7.08 -5.20
CA TYR A 103 -7.71 -8.18 -5.92
C TYR A 103 -8.38 -9.21 -5.00
N PHE A 104 -7.87 -9.44 -3.80
CA PHE A 104 -8.23 -10.64 -3.03
C PHE A 104 -8.88 -10.37 -1.66
N LEU A 105 -8.92 -9.11 -1.20
CA LEU A 105 -9.53 -8.77 0.09
C LEU A 105 -10.74 -7.83 -0.03
N SER A 106 -11.80 -8.11 0.71
CA SER A 106 -12.87 -7.15 1.02
C SER A 106 -12.91 -6.91 2.52
N PHE A 107 -12.82 -5.64 2.93
CA PHE A 107 -12.73 -5.26 4.35
C PHE A 107 -11.63 -6.01 5.13
N GLY A 108 -10.50 -6.27 4.47
CA GLY A 108 -9.36 -6.97 5.05
C GLY A 108 -9.51 -8.49 5.15
N GLN A 109 -10.62 -9.06 4.67
CA GLN A 109 -10.88 -10.49 4.67
C GLN A 109 -10.78 -11.08 3.26
N PRO A 110 -10.30 -12.33 3.10
CA PRO A 110 -10.31 -13.03 1.82
C PRO A 110 -11.70 -13.02 1.19
N ASP A 111 -11.79 -12.57 -0.07
CA ASP A 111 -13.06 -12.46 -0.80
C ASP A 111 -12.96 -13.08 -2.20
N PRO A 112 -13.39 -14.34 -2.36
CA PRO A 112 -13.45 -15.03 -3.64
C PRO A 112 -14.37 -14.38 -4.68
N THR A 113 -15.33 -13.57 -4.24
CA THR A 113 -16.30 -12.91 -5.13
C THR A 113 -15.74 -11.63 -5.75
N LYS A 114 -14.72 -11.04 -5.12
CA LYS A 114 -14.10 -9.79 -5.58
C LYS A 114 -13.37 -9.94 -6.92
N THR A 115 -12.66 -11.05 -7.08
CA THR A 115 -11.90 -11.36 -8.30
C THR A 115 -12.14 -12.80 -8.68
N THR A 116 -12.89 -13.01 -9.76
CA THR A 116 -13.27 -14.34 -10.27
C THR A 116 -12.35 -14.86 -11.37
N PHE A 117 -11.34 -14.07 -11.77
CA PHE A 117 -10.38 -14.41 -12.82
C PHE A 117 -8.96 -14.55 -12.24
N ILE A 118 -8.05 -15.17 -13.01
CA ILE A 118 -6.66 -15.31 -12.59
C ILE A 118 -5.91 -13.99 -12.81
N VAL A 119 -5.24 -13.50 -11.79
CA VAL A 119 -4.40 -12.29 -11.84
C VAL A 119 -2.95 -12.69 -12.09
N GLY A 120 -2.35 -12.20 -13.16
CA GLY A 120 -0.92 -12.32 -13.43
C GLY A 120 -0.16 -11.06 -12.99
N ILE A 121 0.77 -11.20 -12.05
CA ILE A 121 1.67 -10.13 -11.62
C ILE A 121 3.04 -10.34 -12.24
N PRO A 122 3.48 -9.48 -13.17
CA PRO A 122 4.81 -9.60 -13.75
C PRO A 122 5.85 -9.21 -12.69
N LEU A 123 6.77 -10.12 -12.44
CA LEU A 123 7.92 -9.96 -11.57
C LEU A 123 9.12 -9.67 -12.49
N GLY A 124 9.85 -8.59 -12.25
CA GLY A 124 11.04 -8.27 -13.04
C GLY A 124 12.03 -9.43 -13.03
N ARG A 125 12.87 -9.55 -14.08
CA ARG A 125 13.85 -10.65 -14.19
C ARG A 125 14.88 -10.67 -13.06
N ASP A 126 15.17 -9.51 -12.47
CA ASP A 126 16.30 -9.30 -11.56
C ASP A 126 15.94 -9.17 -10.07
N ILE A 127 14.69 -9.43 -9.65
CA ILE A 127 14.30 -9.15 -8.25
C ILE A 127 13.60 -10.34 -7.57
N ASP A 128 14.44 -11.27 -7.10
CA ASP A 128 14.03 -12.40 -6.28
C ASP A 128 13.33 -11.95 -4.98
N VAL A 129 13.72 -10.81 -4.41
CA VAL A 129 13.15 -10.31 -3.15
C VAL A 129 11.64 -10.02 -3.26
N TYR A 130 11.20 -9.25 -4.27
CA TYR A 130 9.76 -8.97 -4.43
C TYR A 130 8.96 -10.20 -4.85
N SER A 131 9.60 -11.12 -5.58
CA SER A 131 9.02 -12.42 -5.91
C SER A 131 8.72 -13.23 -4.65
N GLU A 132 9.63 -13.27 -3.69
CA GLU A 132 9.44 -13.92 -2.40
C GLU A 132 8.39 -13.23 -1.53
N GLU A 133 8.45 -11.90 -1.42
CA GLU A 133 7.47 -11.12 -0.64
C GLU A 133 6.05 -11.29 -1.18
N MET A 134 5.87 -11.23 -2.51
CA MET A 134 4.57 -11.46 -3.15
C MET A 134 4.07 -12.88 -2.90
N THR A 135 4.95 -13.88 -3.01
CA THR A 135 4.61 -15.29 -2.73
C THR A 135 4.19 -15.48 -1.29
N LYS A 136 4.91 -14.87 -0.35
CA LYS A 136 4.61 -14.90 1.08
C LYS A 136 3.26 -14.23 1.37
N ALA A 137 3.02 -13.06 0.79
CA ALA A 137 1.76 -12.34 0.93
C ALA A 137 0.58 -13.19 0.43
N ALA A 138 0.70 -13.80 -0.75
CA ALA A 138 -0.32 -14.68 -1.31
C ALA A 138 -0.56 -15.93 -0.44
N SER A 139 0.51 -16.55 0.07
CA SER A 139 0.42 -17.76 0.92
C SER A 139 -0.27 -17.51 2.26
N ASN A 140 -0.29 -16.27 2.74
CA ASN A 140 -0.98 -15.90 3.98
C ASN A 140 -2.50 -15.72 3.80
N ILE A 141 -3.01 -15.75 2.57
CA ILE A 141 -4.43 -15.60 2.28
C ILE A 141 -5.08 -16.98 2.16
N ALA A 142 -5.97 -17.30 3.11
CA ALA A 142 -6.67 -18.58 3.13
C ALA A 142 -7.47 -18.80 1.83
N GLY A 143 -7.24 -19.96 1.18
CA GLY A 143 -7.93 -20.34 -0.06
C GLY A 143 -7.37 -19.70 -1.33
N LEU A 144 -6.39 -18.79 -1.24
CA LEU A 144 -5.76 -18.21 -2.41
C LEU A 144 -4.65 -19.14 -2.93
N TYR A 145 -4.74 -19.52 -4.19
CA TYR A 145 -3.70 -20.30 -4.87
C TYR A 145 -2.79 -19.36 -5.66
N HIS A 146 -1.51 -19.73 -5.72
CA HIS A 146 -0.52 -19.01 -6.52
C HIS A 146 0.46 -19.96 -7.20
N LYS A 147 0.98 -19.54 -8.35
CA LYS A 147 1.99 -20.30 -9.10
C LYS A 147 2.91 -19.35 -9.86
N LYS A 148 4.23 -19.53 -9.70
CA LYS A 148 5.23 -18.83 -10.49
C LYS A 148 5.34 -19.48 -11.87
N ALA A 149 5.36 -18.66 -12.90
CA ALA A 149 5.67 -19.04 -14.26
C ALA A 149 6.96 -18.35 -14.69
N LEU A 150 7.97 -19.16 -15.02
CA LEU A 150 9.25 -18.69 -15.53
C LEU A 150 9.24 -18.78 -17.06
N GLY A 151 8.83 -17.70 -17.71
CA GLY A 151 8.94 -17.55 -19.16
C GLY A 151 10.36 -17.20 -19.59
N LEU A 152 10.64 -17.34 -20.89
CA LEU A 152 11.94 -16.95 -21.47
C LEU A 152 12.15 -15.42 -21.42
N LYS A 153 11.06 -14.65 -21.43
CA LYS A 153 11.07 -13.20 -21.48
C LYS A 153 10.54 -12.57 -20.19
N THR A 154 9.59 -13.20 -19.51
CA THR A 154 8.98 -12.65 -18.30
C THR A 154 8.82 -13.68 -17.20
N HIS A 155 8.99 -13.24 -15.95
CA HIS A 155 8.59 -14.01 -14.78
C HIS A 155 7.24 -13.47 -14.31
N THR A 156 6.25 -14.34 -14.11
CA THR A 156 4.91 -13.90 -13.70
C THR A 156 4.42 -14.78 -12.56
N LEU A 157 3.90 -14.17 -11.49
CA LEU A 157 3.16 -14.87 -10.45
C LEU A 157 1.67 -14.82 -10.79
N PHE A 158 1.08 -15.99 -11.02
CA PHE A 158 -0.35 -16.13 -11.22
C PHE A 158 -1.02 -16.41 -9.88
N MET A 159 -2.15 -15.75 -9.62
CA MET A 159 -2.93 -15.89 -8.38
C MET A 159 -4.43 -15.99 -8.68
N GLY A 160 -5.15 -16.78 -7.89
CA GLY A 160 -6.60 -16.92 -7.99
C GLY A 160 -7.16 -17.97 -7.02
N TRP A 161 -8.48 -18.07 -6.97
CA TRP A 161 -9.19 -18.94 -6.01
C TRP A 161 -9.36 -20.39 -6.48
N ASP A 162 -9.07 -20.67 -7.75
CA ASP A 162 -9.12 -22.00 -8.36
C ASP A 162 -7.70 -22.46 -8.69
N ALA A 163 -7.24 -23.49 -7.98
CA ALA A 163 -5.92 -24.08 -8.16
C ALA A 163 -5.66 -24.59 -9.58
N ALA A 164 -6.64 -25.23 -10.21
CA ALA A 164 -6.50 -25.80 -11.55
C ALA A 164 -6.43 -24.69 -12.61
N ALA A 165 -7.23 -23.64 -12.44
CA ALA A 165 -7.18 -22.47 -13.32
C ALA A 165 -5.84 -21.73 -13.19
N VAL A 166 -5.30 -21.57 -11.97
CA VAL A 166 -3.98 -20.97 -11.72
C VAL A 166 -2.87 -21.80 -12.38
N GLU A 167 -2.88 -23.12 -12.19
CA GLU A 167 -1.87 -24.02 -12.79
C GLU A 167 -1.90 -23.97 -14.31
N LYS A 168 -3.11 -23.97 -14.90
CA LYS A 168 -3.32 -23.86 -16.34
C LYS A 168 -2.81 -22.52 -16.88
N ALA A 169 -3.07 -21.42 -16.19
CA ALA A 169 -2.60 -20.09 -16.60
C ALA A 169 -1.06 -20.02 -16.57
N ALA A 170 -0.44 -20.48 -15.49
CA ALA A 170 1.02 -20.47 -15.35
C ALA A 170 1.71 -21.35 -16.41
N SER A 171 1.22 -22.56 -16.63
CA SER A 171 1.75 -23.47 -17.65
C SER A 171 1.57 -22.94 -19.06
N GLY A 172 0.39 -22.35 -19.35
CA GLY A 172 0.08 -21.75 -20.65
C GLY A 172 1.00 -20.57 -20.99
N HIS A 173 1.33 -19.73 -20.00
CA HIS A 173 2.26 -18.60 -20.17
C HIS A 173 3.64 -19.05 -20.65
N VAL A 174 4.19 -20.09 -20.01
CA VAL A 174 5.51 -20.65 -20.38
C VAL A 174 5.48 -21.22 -21.80
N ALA A 175 4.42 -21.94 -22.17
CA ALA A 175 4.27 -22.52 -23.50
C ALA A 175 4.15 -21.44 -24.59
N GLN A 176 3.38 -20.39 -24.32
CA GLN A 176 3.18 -19.28 -25.26
C GLN A 176 4.50 -18.54 -25.54
N GLU A 177 5.27 -18.19 -24.52
CA GLU A 177 6.56 -17.51 -24.73
C GLU A 177 7.56 -18.37 -25.50
N LYS A 178 7.62 -19.68 -25.24
CA LYS A 178 8.44 -20.63 -26.01
C LYS A 178 8.06 -20.64 -27.49
N SER A 179 6.76 -20.68 -27.80
CA SER A 179 6.28 -20.68 -29.19
C SER A 179 6.59 -19.38 -29.93
N LEU A 180 6.52 -18.24 -29.24
CA LEU A 180 6.83 -16.93 -29.80
C LEU A 180 8.33 -16.78 -30.09
N ASP A 181 9.19 -17.39 -29.28
CA ASP A 181 10.64 -17.37 -29.49
C ASP A 181 11.05 -18.19 -30.73
N ILE A 182 10.46 -19.37 -30.91
CA ILE A 182 10.68 -20.23 -32.08
C ILE A 182 10.30 -19.51 -33.39
N ASN A 183 9.19 -18.77 -33.40
CA ASN A 183 8.71 -18.06 -34.59
C ASN A 183 9.51 -16.79 -34.94
N HIS A 184 10.30 -16.22 -34.02
CA HIS A 184 11.19 -15.09 -34.30
C HIS A 184 12.61 -15.53 -34.68
N GLY A 185 12.91 -16.84 -34.60
CA GLY A 185 14.19 -17.44 -35.01
C GLY A 185 14.25 -17.90 -36.47
N HIS A 186 13.25 -17.58 -37.29
CA HIS A 186 13.22 -17.89 -38.74
C HIS A 186 13.10 -16.61 -39.56
N THR A 187 14.19 -15.87 -39.65
CA THR A 187 14.44 -14.99 -40.80
C THR A 187 15.38 -15.76 -41.73
N PRO A 188 14.91 -16.30 -42.87
CA PRO A 188 15.82 -16.83 -43.87
C PRO A 188 16.60 -15.65 -44.46
N VAL A 189 17.93 -15.80 -44.49
CA VAL A 189 18.86 -14.90 -45.20
C VAL A 189 18.72 -15.11 -46.71
#